data_AF-A0A2X0K5B5-F1
#
_entry.id   AF-A0A2X0K5B5-F1
#
_cell.length_a   1.000
_cell.length_b   1.000
_cell.length_c   1.000
_cell.angle_alpha   90.00
_cell.angle_beta   90.00
_cell.angle_gamma   90.00
#
_symmetry.space_group_name_H-M   'P 1'
#
loop_
_entity.id
_entity.type
_entity.pdbx_description
1 polymer ?
#
loop_
_entity_poly.entity_id
_entity_poly.type
_entity_poly.pdbx_seq_one_letter_code
_entity_poly.pdbx_strand_id
1 'polypeptide(L)'
;MFIFCNPFLDGPWRAILLAPTLSRCLIILGDGNLLKSQRFAFDPTAAKFPLGFVATGLHCGVKKDPSRLDLGVIISDRPCSAAGTFTRNAFVAAPVVVSKEVLAKGRGIARGLVVNSGCANAVTGSQGLKDARAMSDQLDSFLGESNSSSATGTLVMSTGVIGQLLPIKKILNGITSSTATLGSTHSAWLDAAKAFMTTDTFPKLRTRSFEVGGKEVRMVGIDKGAGMIHPNMGPPHATLLGMIATDAAVTPASLQDALTVPRHVQSPAV
;
A
#
# COMPACT_ATOMS: atom_id res chain seq x y z
N MET A 1 6.28 3.56 0.11
CA MET A 1 4.87 3.72 0.53
C MET A 1 4.01 3.91 -0.71
N PHE A 2 2.83 3.30 -0.78
CA PHE A 2 1.84 3.51 -1.85
C PHE A 2 0.58 4.17 -1.31
N ILE A 3 -0.11 4.92 -2.16
CA ILE A 3 -1.48 5.38 -1.91
C ILE A 3 -2.34 4.96 -3.10
N PHE A 4 -3.49 4.33 -2.81
CA PHE A 4 -4.52 3.93 -3.76
C PHE A 4 -5.82 4.69 -3.48
N CYS A 5 -6.56 5.01 -4.54
CA CYS A 5 -7.74 5.86 -4.46
C CYS A 5 -8.81 5.37 -5.44
N ASN A 6 -9.83 4.68 -4.93
CA ASN A 6 -10.93 4.13 -5.72
C ASN A 6 -12.21 4.94 -5.48
N PRO A 7 -12.59 5.87 -6.38
CA PRO A 7 -13.79 6.65 -6.19
C PRO A 7 -15.04 5.76 -6.31
N PHE A 8 -15.82 5.66 -5.24
CA PHE A 8 -17.07 4.91 -5.23
C PHE A 8 -18.28 5.70 -5.80
N LEU A 9 -18.08 6.92 -6.32
CA LEU A 9 -19.20 7.81 -6.65
C LEU A 9 -19.21 8.18 -8.14
N ASP A 10 -20.08 7.50 -8.90
CA ASP A 10 -20.44 7.85 -10.27
C ASP A 10 -21.01 9.29 -10.31
N GLY A 11 -20.34 10.15 -11.05
CA GLY A 11 -20.76 11.52 -11.30
C GLY A 11 -19.65 12.30 -12.01
N PRO A 12 -19.97 13.30 -12.87
CA PRO A 12 -18.98 14.10 -13.55
C PRO A 12 -18.35 15.08 -12.55
N TRP A 13 -17.46 14.59 -11.70
CA TRP A 13 -16.64 15.45 -10.85
C TRP A 13 -15.59 16.07 -11.74
N ARG A 14 -15.81 17.34 -12.09
CA ARG A 14 -14.69 18.27 -12.31
C ARG A 14 -13.74 18.03 -11.14
N ALA A 15 -12.48 17.71 -11.45
CA ALA A 15 -11.42 17.58 -10.47
C ALA A 15 -11.64 18.62 -9.37
N ILE A 16 -11.50 18.22 -8.10
CA ILE A 16 -11.32 19.19 -7.02
C ILE A 16 -9.92 19.80 -7.26
N LEU A 17 -9.85 20.67 -8.27
CA LEU A 17 -8.85 21.69 -8.45
C LEU A 17 -9.18 22.71 -7.38
N LEU A 18 -8.57 22.53 -6.20
CA LEU A 18 -8.34 23.67 -5.34
C LEU A 18 -7.60 24.71 -6.20
N ALA A 19 -8.24 25.87 -6.36
CA ALA A 19 -7.79 26.95 -7.22
C ALA A 19 -6.30 27.31 -6.96
N PRO A 20 -5.57 27.85 -7.95
CA PRO A 20 -4.11 27.94 -7.96
C PRO A 20 -3.48 28.90 -6.94
N THR A 21 -4.24 29.47 -6.01
CA THR A 21 -3.80 30.62 -5.20
C THR A 21 -3.69 30.36 -3.70
N LEU A 22 -3.94 29.15 -3.20
CA LEU A 22 -3.65 28.81 -1.80
C LEU A 22 -3.09 27.40 -1.72
N SER A 23 -1.78 27.30 -1.51
CA SER A 23 -1.07 26.12 -1.04
C SER A 23 -1.73 25.59 0.24
N ARG A 24 -2.73 24.71 0.10
CA ARG A 24 -3.29 23.97 1.24
C ARG A 24 -3.27 22.49 0.88
N CYS A 25 -2.09 21.93 1.12
CA CYS A 25 -1.87 20.53 1.45
C CYS A 25 -3.03 20.04 2.33
N LEU A 26 -3.61 18.87 2.03
CA LEU A 26 -4.46 18.15 2.97
C LEU A 26 -3.57 17.69 4.13
N ILE A 27 -3.29 18.59 5.06
CA ILE A 27 -2.69 18.27 6.34
C ILE A 27 -3.84 17.75 7.19
N ILE A 28 -3.97 16.43 7.28
CA ILE A 28 -4.77 15.82 8.33
C ILE A 28 -3.99 16.03 9.64
N LEU A 29 -4.16 17.21 10.25
CA LEU A 29 -3.76 17.44 11.63
C LEU A 29 -4.66 16.53 12.48
N GLY A 30 -4.08 15.49 13.06
CA GLY A 30 -4.69 14.86 14.23
C GLY A 30 -4.66 15.87 15.38
N ASP A 31 -5.74 15.95 16.16
CA ASP A 31 -5.78 16.79 17.35
C ASP A 31 -4.55 16.50 18.22
N GLY A 32 -3.77 17.54 18.50
CA GLY A 32 -2.50 17.47 19.22
C GLY A 32 -2.61 16.99 20.68
N ASN A 33 -3.84 16.75 21.17
CA ASN A 33 -4.14 16.40 22.55
C ASN A 33 -4.40 14.91 22.81
N LEU A 34 -4.20 14.01 21.83
CA LEU A 34 -4.35 12.58 22.08
C LEU A 34 -3.21 12.03 22.95
N LEU A 35 -3.57 11.44 24.10
CA LEU A 35 -2.66 10.69 24.97
C LEU A 35 -1.99 9.56 24.17
N LYS A 36 -0.74 9.21 24.49
CA LYS A 36 0.02 8.19 23.75
C LYS A 36 -0.74 6.85 23.65
N SER A 37 -1.48 6.47 24.69
CA SER A 37 -2.36 5.29 24.71
C SER A 37 -3.56 5.42 23.74
N GLN A 38 -4.12 6.61 23.56
CA GLN A 38 -5.22 6.91 22.64
C GLN A 38 -4.75 7.04 21.18
N ARG A 39 -3.45 7.31 20.93
CA ARG A 39 -2.86 7.24 19.59
C ARG A 39 -2.78 5.81 19.04
N PHE A 40 -2.83 4.80 19.92
CA PHE A 40 -2.78 3.38 19.58
C PHE A 40 -4.07 2.63 19.84
N ALA A 41 -5.05 3.24 20.50
CA ALA A 41 -6.37 2.66 20.72
C ALA A 41 -7.10 2.54 19.38
N PHE A 42 -7.18 1.31 18.90
CA PHE A 42 -7.99 0.94 17.74
C PHE A 42 -9.26 0.28 18.29
N ASP A 43 -10.42 0.84 17.96
CA ASP A 43 -11.71 0.19 18.21
C ASP A 43 -12.12 -0.60 16.96
N PRO A 44 -12.05 -1.95 16.99
CA PRO A 44 -12.44 -2.77 15.85
C PRO A 44 -13.91 -2.64 15.47
N THR A 45 -14.77 -2.23 16.40
CA THR A 45 -16.22 -2.12 16.18
C THR A 45 -16.60 -0.83 15.43
N ALA A 46 -15.76 0.20 15.52
CA ALA A 46 -15.95 1.48 14.81
C ALA A 46 -15.17 1.55 13.48
N ALA A 47 -14.42 0.50 13.11
CA ALA A 47 -13.54 0.50 11.94
C ALA A 47 -14.33 0.52 10.62
N LYS A 48 -14.18 1.60 9.85
CA LYS A 48 -14.72 1.73 8.49
C LYS A 48 -13.60 1.60 7.46
N PHE A 49 -13.73 0.64 6.55
CA PHE A 49 -12.80 0.42 5.44
C PHE A 49 -13.29 1.09 4.16
N PRO A 50 -12.38 1.52 3.27
CA PRO A 50 -12.76 2.16 2.02
C PRO A 50 -13.59 1.23 1.15
N LEU A 51 -14.63 1.78 0.54
CA LEU A 51 -15.46 1.08 -0.42
C LEU A 51 -14.65 0.71 -1.68
N GLY A 52 -15.05 -0.37 -2.36
CA GLY A 52 -14.38 -0.84 -3.59
C GLY A 52 -13.02 -1.50 -3.37
N PHE A 53 -12.61 -1.77 -2.13
CA PHE A 53 -11.40 -2.52 -1.83
C PHE A 53 -11.69 -3.82 -1.07
N VAL A 54 -10.95 -4.87 -1.43
CA VAL A 54 -10.87 -6.13 -0.68
C VAL A 54 -9.41 -6.45 -0.38
N ALA A 55 -9.17 -7.08 0.76
CA ALA A 55 -7.84 -7.47 1.20
C ALA A 55 -7.84 -8.91 1.71
N THR A 56 -6.66 -9.51 1.78
CA THR A 56 -6.43 -10.76 2.50
C THR A 56 -4.97 -10.88 2.88
N GLY A 57 -4.68 -11.72 3.87
CA GLY A 57 -3.35 -12.22 4.16
C GLY A 57 -3.40 -13.72 4.37
N LEU A 58 -2.41 -14.43 3.82
CA LEU A 58 -2.26 -15.87 4.02
C LEU A 58 -0.80 -16.24 4.29
N HIS A 59 -0.62 -17.48 4.75
CA HIS A 59 0.67 -18.14 4.77
C HIS A 59 0.86 -18.92 3.46
N CYS A 60 1.84 -18.51 2.65
CA CYS A 60 2.24 -19.20 1.42
C CYS A 60 3.56 -19.97 1.57
N GLY A 61 4.25 -19.83 2.71
CA GLY A 61 5.45 -20.62 3.04
C GLY A 61 6.78 -19.97 2.62
N VAL A 62 6.81 -18.63 2.56
CA VAL A 62 8.05 -17.82 2.54
C VAL A 62 8.68 -17.83 3.92
N LYS A 63 7.87 -17.61 4.98
CA LYS A 63 8.29 -17.81 6.37
C LYS A 63 8.23 -19.31 6.70
N LYS A 64 9.12 -19.75 7.58
CA LYS A 64 9.15 -21.16 8.01
C LYS A 64 8.03 -21.50 9.00
N ASP A 65 7.62 -20.52 9.79
CA ASP A 65 6.57 -20.66 10.80
C ASP A 65 5.18 -20.57 10.14
N PRO A 66 4.38 -21.65 10.14
CA PRO A 66 3.07 -21.67 9.49
C PRO A 66 2.01 -20.81 10.18
N SER A 67 2.23 -20.39 11.43
CA SER A 67 1.34 -19.46 12.13
C SER A 67 1.48 -18.02 11.64
N ARG A 68 2.52 -17.73 10.86
CA ARG A 68 2.85 -16.38 10.41
C ARG A 68 2.45 -16.18 8.95
N LEU A 69 1.48 -15.31 8.73
CA LEU A 69 1.10 -14.85 7.40
C LEU A 69 2.28 -14.13 6.73
N ASP A 70 2.48 -14.36 5.45
CA ASP A 70 3.66 -13.91 4.71
C ASP A 70 3.38 -13.46 3.27
N LEU A 71 2.10 -13.49 2.87
CA LEU A 71 1.62 -12.95 1.61
C LEU A 71 0.32 -12.16 1.84
N GLY A 72 0.34 -10.88 1.53
CA GLY A 72 -0.82 -9.99 1.56
C GLY A 72 -1.22 -9.60 0.14
N VAL A 73 -2.53 -9.58 -0.11
CA VAL A 73 -3.10 -9.18 -1.39
C VAL A 73 -4.21 -8.16 -1.12
N ILE A 74 -4.14 -7.01 -1.79
CA ILE A 74 -5.16 -5.96 -1.72
C ILE A 74 -5.55 -5.62 -3.15
N ILE A 75 -6.86 -5.56 -3.42
CA ILE A 75 -7.42 -5.36 -4.75
C ILE A 75 -8.47 -4.27 -4.69
N SER A 76 -8.43 -3.40 -5.67
CA SER A 76 -9.51 -2.49 -6.03
C SER A 76 -10.44 -3.19 -7.03
N ASP A 77 -11.75 -3.09 -6.81
CA ASP A 77 -12.76 -3.69 -7.70
C ASP A 77 -12.67 -3.14 -9.14
N ARG A 78 -12.13 -1.93 -9.30
CA ARG A 78 -11.89 -1.21 -10.56
C ARG A 78 -10.51 -0.55 -10.61
N PRO A 79 -10.03 -0.16 -11.80
CA PRO A 79 -8.86 0.72 -11.95
C PRO A 79 -8.94 1.93 -11.01
N CYS A 80 -7.89 2.21 -10.25
CA CYS A 80 -7.89 3.28 -9.24
C CYS A 80 -6.64 4.16 -9.35
N SER A 81 -6.75 5.44 -8.96
CA SER A 81 -5.58 6.32 -8.94
C SER A 81 -4.58 5.81 -7.91
N ALA A 82 -3.32 5.76 -8.28
CA ALA A 82 -2.24 5.27 -7.45
C ALA A 82 -1.01 6.17 -7.54
N ALA A 83 -0.33 6.34 -6.41
CA ALA A 83 0.94 7.06 -6.33
C ALA A 83 1.91 6.33 -5.40
N GLY A 84 3.20 6.57 -5.60
CA GLY A 84 4.26 5.88 -4.88
C GLY A 84 5.41 6.78 -4.51
N THR A 85 5.96 6.53 -3.33
CA THR A 85 7.24 7.06 -2.90
C THR A 85 8.14 5.90 -2.48
N PHE A 86 9.40 5.99 -2.88
CA PHE A 86 10.34 4.88 -2.88
C PHE A 86 11.64 5.27 -2.20
N THR A 87 12.36 4.26 -1.72
CA THR A 87 13.70 4.46 -1.17
C THR A 87 14.62 5.14 -2.18
N ARG A 88 15.48 6.04 -1.69
CA ARG A 88 16.58 6.67 -2.42
C ARG A 88 17.91 5.89 -2.30
N ASN A 89 17.89 4.72 -1.65
CA ASN A 89 19.07 3.88 -1.50
C ASN A 89 19.60 3.46 -2.89
N ALA A 90 20.93 3.43 -3.06
CA ALA A 90 21.57 2.93 -4.27
C ALA A 90 21.26 1.45 -4.53
N PHE A 91 21.10 0.65 -3.46
CA PHE A 91 20.72 -0.76 -3.54
C PHE A 91 19.20 -0.91 -3.51
N VAL A 92 18.58 -0.69 -4.66
CA VAL A 92 17.13 -0.80 -4.85
C VAL A 92 16.72 -2.26 -5.04
N ALA A 93 15.72 -2.72 -4.28
CA ALA A 93 15.16 -4.06 -4.44
C ALA A 93 14.36 -4.19 -5.74
N ALA A 94 14.33 -5.38 -6.34
CA ALA A 94 13.56 -5.68 -7.54
C ALA A 94 12.09 -5.21 -7.52
N PRO A 95 11.29 -5.42 -6.45
CA PRO A 95 9.89 -4.96 -6.41
C PRO A 95 9.72 -3.43 -6.50
N VAL A 96 10.72 -2.65 -6.07
CA VAL A 96 10.70 -1.19 -6.22
C VAL A 96 10.81 -0.80 -7.68
N VAL A 97 11.68 -1.48 -8.44
CA VAL A 97 11.83 -1.25 -9.89
C VAL A 97 10.54 -1.58 -10.62
N VAL A 98 9.96 -2.75 -10.35
CA VAL A 98 8.70 -3.20 -10.97
C VAL A 98 7.56 -2.23 -10.66
N SER A 99 7.36 -1.86 -9.39
CA SER A 99 6.27 -0.94 -9.03
C SER A 99 6.42 0.47 -9.62
N LYS A 100 7.66 0.96 -9.79
CA LYS A 100 7.90 2.23 -10.53
C LYS A 100 7.49 2.11 -11.99
N GLU A 101 7.84 0.99 -12.64
CA GLU A 101 7.43 0.74 -14.03
C GLU A 101 5.91 0.62 -14.18
N VAL A 102 5.24 -0.09 -13.26
CA VAL A 102 3.77 -0.22 -13.26
C VAL A 102 3.10 1.15 -13.14
N LEU A 103 3.51 1.97 -12.17
CA LEU A 103 2.97 3.33 -12.00
C LEU A 103 3.24 4.22 -13.24
N ALA A 104 4.42 4.11 -13.85
CA ALA A 104 4.76 4.90 -15.03
C ALA A 104 3.92 4.48 -16.25
N LYS A 105 3.83 3.17 -16.53
CA LYS A 105 3.06 2.62 -17.66
C LYS A 105 1.56 2.88 -17.50
N GLY A 106 1.04 2.71 -16.29
CA GLY A 106 -0.36 2.98 -15.96
C GLY A 106 -0.68 4.47 -15.80
N ARG A 107 0.31 5.37 -15.96
CA ARG A 107 0.14 6.83 -15.76
C ARG A 107 -0.49 7.16 -14.39
N GLY A 108 -0.05 6.44 -13.35
CA GLY A 108 -0.58 6.55 -12.00
C GLY A 108 -1.94 5.88 -11.81
N ILE A 109 -2.30 4.90 -12.65
CA ILE A 109 -3.44 4.00 -12.44
C ILE A 109 -2.90 2.61 -12.10
N ALA A 110 -3.46 1.99 -11.06
CA ALA A 110 -3.16 0.62 -10.64
C ALA A 110 -4.43 -0.04 -10.07
N ARG A 111 -4.41 -1.35 -9.85
CA ARG A 111 -5.58 -2.08 -9.34
C ARG A 111 -5.29 -3.04 -8.20
N GLY A 112 -4.07 -3.55 -8.12
CA GLY A 112 -3.65 -4.51 -7.10
C GLY A 112 -2.41 -4.06 -6.33
N LEU A 113 -2.25 -4.65 -5.15
CA LEU A 113 -1.01 -4.66 -4.38
C LEU A 113 -0.76 -6.08 -3.85
N VAL A 114 0.39 -6.65 -4.21
CA VAL A 114 0.91 -7.88 -3.60
C VAL A 114 2.09 -7.53 -2.69
N VAL A 115 2.06 -8.03 -1.46
CA VAL A 115 3.16 -7.86 -0.50
C VAL A 115 3.59 -9.22 0.01
N ASN A 116 4.88 -9.54 -0.10
CA ASN A 116 5.45 -10.69 0.60
C ASN A 116 6.36 -10.24 1.76
N SER A 117 6.41 -11.04 2.82
CA SER A 117 7.36 -10.85 3.91
C SER A 117 8.17 -12.12 4.19
N GLY A 118 9.36 -11.95 4.77
CA GLY A 118 10.35 -13.02 5.00
C GLY A 118 11.52 -12.98 4.02
N CYS A 119 11.31 -12.50 2.80
CA CYS A 119 12.35 -12.28 1.79
C CYS A 119 12.18 -10.91 1.13
N ALA A 120 13.25 -10.10 1.10
CA ALA A 120 13.21 -8.74 0.58
C ALA A 120 13.31 -8.63 -0.95
N ASN A 121 13.69 -9.72 -1.63
CA ASN A 121 13.99 -9.71 -3.06
C ASN A 121 14.91 -8.54 -3.48
N ALA A 122 15.97 -8.34 -2.69
CA ALA A 122 16.97 -7.30 -2.86
C ALA A 122 18.32 -7.95 -3.12
N VAL A 123 19.12 -7.35 -4.01
CA VAL A 123 20.42 -7.90 -4.43
C VAL A 123 20.29 -9.30 -5.06
N THR A 124 19.26 -9.47 -5.90
CA THR A 124 18.86 -10.74 -6.52
C THR A 124 18.99 -10.74 -8.05
N GLY A 125 19.58 -9.67 -8.61
CA GLY A 125 19.86 -9.55 -10.04
C GLY A 125 18.64 -9.68 -10.95
N SER A 126 18.86 -10.19 -12.16
CA SER A 126 17.82 -10.37 -13.18
C SER A 126 16.73 -11.37 -12.75
N GLN A 127 17.07 -12.38 -11.95
CA GLN A 127 16.09 -13.34 -11.43
C GLN A 127 15.09 -12.67 -10.49
N GLY A 128 15.56 -11.86 -9.54
CA GLY A 128 14.67 -11.14 -8.64
C GLY A 128 13.72 -10.19 -9.36
N LEU A 129 14.19 -9.57 -10.45
CA LEU A 129 13.38 -8.71 -11.30
C LEU A 129 12.30 -9.51 -12.06
N LYS A 130 12.62 -10.70 -12.56
CA LYS A 130 11.64 -11.63 -13.17
C LYS A 130 10.61 -12.09 -12.14
N ASP A 131 11.05 -12.47 -10.95
CA ASP A 131 10.16 -12.94 -9.88
C ASP A 131 9.18 -11.85 -9.42
N ALA A 132 9.65 -10.61 -9.28
CA ALA A 132 8.80 -9.48 -8.90
C ALA A 132 7.75 -9.15 -10.00
N ARG A 133 8.11 -9.28 -11.29
CA ARG A 133 7.16 -9.12 -12.40
C ARG A 133 6.12 -10.24 -12.40
N ALA A 134 6.57 -11.49 -12.22
CA ALA A 134 5.68 -12.64 -12.13
C ALA A 134 4.64 -12.50 -11.01
N MET A 135 5.00 -11.89 -9.87
CA MET A 135 4.03 -11.56 -8.81
C MET A 135 2.95 -10.59 -9.28
N SER A 136 3.31 -9.54 -10.02
CA SER A 136 2.35 -8.59 -10.60
C SER A 136 1.45 -9.30 -11.60
N ASP A 137 2.07 -9.95 -12.60
CA ASP A 137 1.38 -10.61 -13.72
C ASP A 137 0.41 -11.69 -13.22
N GLN A 138 0.79 -12.41 -12.16
CA GLN A 138 -0.07 -13.44 -11.57
C GLN A 138 -1.34 -12.85 -10.99
N LEU A 139 -1.28 -11.73 -10.27
CA LEU A 139 -2.50 -11.08 -9.77
C LEU A 139 -3.30 -10.47 -10.92
N ASP A 140 -2.63 -9.80 -11.86
CA ASP A 140 -3.27 -9.15 -13.01
C ASP A 140 -4.04 -10.18 -13.88
N SER A 141 -3.55 -11.42 -13.99
CA SER A 141 -4.25 -12.52 -14.68
C SER A 141 -5.62 -12.85 -14.08
N PHE A 142 -5.80 -12.68 -12.76
CA PHE A 142 -7.09 -12.88 -12.08
C PHE A 142 -8.02 -11.67 -12.23
N LEU A 143 -7.45 -10.47 -12.37
CA LEU A 143 -8.22 -9.24 -12.47
C LEU A 143 -8.84 -9.02 -13.86
N GLY A 144 -8.44 -9.82 -14.87
CA GLY A 144 -9.16 -9.94 -16.14
C GLY A 144 -8.82 -8.87 -17.19
N GLU A 145 -7.63 -8.27 -17.15
CA GLU A 145 -7.24 -7.22 -18.10
C GLU A 145 -6.47 -7.73 -19.33
N SER A 146 -7.10 -8.62 -20.09
CA SER A 146 -6.60 -9.02 -21.41
C SER A 146 -7.17 -8.19 -22.58
N ASN A 147 -8.17 -7.32 -22.38
CA ASN A 147 -8.89 -6.71 -23.53
C ASN A 147 -9.38 -5.24 -23.37
N SER A 148 -8.84 -4.43 -22.46
CA SER A 148 -9.13 -2.98 -22.45
C SER A 148 -7.85 -2.18 -22.39
N SER A 149 -7.74 -1.20 -23.29
CA SER A 149 -6.63 -0.28 -23.54
C SER A 149 -6.24 0.64 -22.37
N SER A 150 -6.65 0.32 -21.14
CA SER A 150 -6.20 0.97 -19.91
C SER A 150 -5.28 0.00 -19.19
N ALA A 151 -3.97 0.15 -19.37
CA ALA A 151 -2.97 -0.64 -18.66
C ALA A 151 -3.07 -0.38 -17.15
N THR A 152 -3.87 -1.16 -16.42
CA THR A 152 -3.71 -1.24 -14.97
C THR A 152 -2.76 -2.37 -14.66
N GLY A 153 -2.00 -2.20 -13.58
CA GLY A 153 -1.11 -3.23 -13.11
C GLY A 153 -1.15 -3.35 -11.60
N THR A 154 -0.53 -4.41 -11.14
CA THR A 154 -0.36 -4.71 -9.72
C THR A 154 0.96 -4.15 -9.22
N LEU A 155 0.92 -3.38 -8.14
CA LEU A 155 2.12 -2.99 -7.42
C LEU A 155 2.61 -4.15 -6.56
N VAL A 156 3.93 -4.22 -6.35
CA VAL A 156 4.55 -5.29 -5.56
C VAL A 156 5.48 -4.71 -4.50
N MET A 157 5.44 -5.28 -3.30
CA MET A 157 6.42 -5.00 -2.24
C MET A 157 6.99 -6.30 -1.67
N SER A 158 8.25 -6.26 -1.27
CA SER A 158 8.90 -7.37 -0.57
C SER A 158 9.69 -6.85 0.62
N THR A 159 9.72 -7.61 1.71
CA THR A 159 10.50 -7.27 2.90
C THR A 159 11.00 -8.51 3.63
N GLY A 160 12.20 -8.45 4.23
CA GLY A 160 12.79 -9.58 4.93
C GLY A 160 14.27 -9.68 4.67
N VAL A 161 14.77 -10.91 4.51
CA VAL A 161 16.19 -11.18 4.29
C VAL A 161 16.64 -10.69 2.91
N ILE A 162 17.80 -10.04 2.84
CA ILE A 162 18.45 -9.53 1.61
C ILE A 162 19.37 -10.62 1.03
N GLY A 163 19.53 -10.65 -0.30
CA GLY A 163 20.44 -11.58 -1.00
C GLY A 163 19.89 -12.99 -1.18
N GLN A 164 18.62 -13.22 -0.84
CA GLN A 164 17.92 -14.49 -1.07
C GLN A 164 16.93 -14.35 -2.22
N LEU A 165 16.87 -15.36 -3.10
CA LEU A 165 15.84 -15.45 -4.13
C LEU A 165 14.48 -15.73 -3.49
N LEU A 166 13.41 -15.26 -4.14
CA LEU A 166 12.06 -15.58 -3.71
C LEU A 166 11.77 -17.06 -3.95
N PRO A 167 11.04 -17.75 -3.04
CA PRO A 167 10.45 -19.04 -3.36
C PRO A 167 9.24 -18.82 -4.28
N ILE A 168 9.47 -18.33 -5.50
CA ILE A 168 8.46 -17.69 -6.35
C ILE A 168 7.27 -18.60 -6.61
N LYS A 169 7.47 -19.90 -6.86
CA LYS A 169 6.37 -20.86 -7.04
C LYS A 169 5.37 -20.86 -5.87
N LYS A 170 5.84 -20.76 -4.63
CA LYS A 170 4.98 -20.69 -3.44
C LYS A 170 4.16 -19.40 -3.43
N ILE A 171 4.80 -18.29 -3.76
CA ILE A 171 4.16 -16.97 -3.81
C ILE A 171 3.09 -16.95 -4.91
N LEU A 172 3.39 -17.42 -6.13
CA LEU A 172 2.43 -17.45 -7.23
C LEU A 172 1.21 -18.32 -6.88
N ASN A 173 1.43 -19.51 -6.32
CA ASN A 173 0.35 -20.36 -5.83
C ASN A 173 -0.46 -19.66 -4.72
N GLY A 174 0.22 -18.97 -3.81
CA GLY A 174 -0.42 -18.19 -2.76
C GLY A 174 -1.29 -17.05 -3.30
N ILE A 175 -0.84 -16.34 -4.35
CA ILE A 175 -1.63 -15.30 -5.02
C ILE A 175 -2.89 -15.91 -5.61
N THR A 176 -2.78 -17.06 -6.29
CA THR A 176 -3.92 -17.81 -6.81
C THR A 176 -4.91 -18.19 -5.71
N SER A 177 -4.44 -18.80 -4.63
CA SER A 177 -5.29 -19.23 -3.51
C SER A 177 -5.89 -18.06 -2.72
N SER A 178 -5.27 -16.87 -2.77
CA SER A 178 -5.76 -15.68 -2.06
C SER A 178 -7.16 -15.27 -2.48
N THR A 179 -7.54 -15.55 -3.74
CA THR A 179 -8.84 -15.20 -4.34
C THR A 179 -10.04 -15.74 -3.54
N ALA A 180 -9.88 -16.87 -2.85
CA ALA A 180 -10.92 -17.49 -2.02
C ALA A 180 -11.12 -16.81 -0.65
N THR A 181 -10.21 -15.92 -0.25
CA THR A 181 -10.15 -15.35 1.11
C THR A 181 -10.23 -13.82 1.12
N LEU A 182 -10.37 -13.21 -0.06
CA LEU A 182 -10.52 -11.76 -0.19
C LEU A 182 -11.79 -11.30 0.52
N GLY A 183 -11.67 -10.25 1.32
CA GLY A 183 -12.80 -9.66 2.02
C GLY A 183 -12.59 -8.19 2.33
N SER A 184 -13.69 -7.50 2.64
CA SER A 184 -13.69 -6.10 3.10
C SER A 184 -13.83 -5.99 4.63
N THR A 185 -13.80 -7.11 5.35
CA THR A 185 -13.98 -7.17 6.80
C THR A 185 -12.73 -6.74 7.55
N HIS A 186 -12.91 -6.40 8.83
CA HIS A 186 -11.78 -6.11 9.71
C HIS A 186 -10.76 -7.25 9.77
N SER A 187 -11.21 -8.50 9.85
CA SER A 187 -10.33 -9.68 9.87
C SER A 187 -9.47 -9.78 8.61
N ALA A 188 -10.05 -9.57 7.43
CA ALA A 188 -9.34 -9.64 6.16
C ALA A 188 -8.23 -8.58 6.03
N TRP A 189 -8.52 -7.34 6.44
CA TRP A 189 -7.53 -6.27 6.50
C TRP A 189 -6.47 -6.49 7.59
N LEU A 190 -6.86 -7.06 8.74
CA LEU A 190 -5.93 -7.42 9.80
C LEU A 190 -4.96 -8.52 9.36
N ASP A 191 -5.45 -9.52 8.62
CA ASP A 191 -4.61 -10.58 8.07
C ASP A 191 -3.66 -10.05 6.99
N ALA A 192 -4.11 -9.14 6.13
CA ALA A 192 -3.22 -8.41 5.23
C ALA A 192 -2.13 -7.64 6.01
N ALA A 193 -2.49 -6.96 7.10
CA ALA A 193 -1.52 -6.24 7.94
C ALA A 193 -0.51 -7.19 8.62
N LYS A 194 -0.94 -8.38 9.06
CA LYS A 194 -0.04 -9.41 9.58
C LYS A 194 0.93 -9.92 8.51
N ALA A 195 0.48 -10.05 7.26
CA ALA A 195 1.32 -10.49 6.16
C ALA A 195 2.46 -9.51 5.81
N PHE A 196 2.34 -8.23 6.19
CA PHE A 196 3.43 -7.25 6.05
C PHE A 196 4.56 -7.46 7.09
N MET A 197 4.26 -8.07 8.23
CA MET A 197 5.15 -8.11 9.39
C MET A 197 6.42 -8.94 9.17
N THR A 198 7.51 -8.53 9.82
CA THR A 198 8.80 -9.27 9.85
C THR A 198 9.28 -9.51 11.28
N THR A 199 9.98 -8.57 11.88
CA THR A 199 10.34 -8.56 13.30
C THR A 199 9.35 -7.76 14.15
N ASP A 200 8.30 -7.25 13.52
CA ASP A 200 7.20 -6.55 14.19
C ASP A 200 6.55 -7.44 15.26
N THR A 201 6.28 -6.86 16.43
CA THR A 201 5.60 -7.54 17.55
C THR A 201 4.08 -7.42 17.49
N PHE A 202 3.55 -6.52 16.65
CA PHE A 202 2.11 -6.34 16.42
C PHE A 202 1.83 -5.80 15.01
N PRO A 203 0.67 -6.12 14.42
CA PRO A 203 0.24 -5.56 13.14
C PRO A 203 -0.14 -4.08 13.29
N LYS A 204 0.18 -3.27 12.28
CA LYS A 204 -0.10 -1.83 12.26
C LYS A 204 -1.14 -1.55 11.18
N LEU A 205 -2.40 -1.55 11.61
CA LEU A 205 -3.57 -1.26 10.79
C LEU A 205 -4.32 -0.07 11.39
N ARG A 206 -4.64 0.94 10.58
CA ARG A 206 -5.40 2.12 11.01
C ARG A 206 -6.47 2.47 10.00
N THR A 207 -7.63 2.91 10.50
CA THR A 207 -8.73 3.40 9.69
C THR A 207 -9.14 4.80 10.15
N ARG A 208 -9.60 5.64 9.23
CA ARG A 208 -10.20 6.93 9.54
C ARG A 208 -11.32 7.22 8.55
N SER A 209 -12.45 7.76 9.03
CA SER A 209 -13.46 8.37 8.18
C SER A 209 -13.63 9.84 8.50
N PHE A 210 -14.01 10.63 7.50
CA PHE A 210 -14.24 12.06 7.60
C PHE A 210 -15.15 12.52 6.45
N GLU A 211 -15.73 13.71 6.54
CA GLU A 211 -16.56 14.26 5.47
C GLU A 211 -15.79 15.18 4.53
N VAL A 212 -16.06 15.07 3.23
CA VAL A 212 -15.59 15.98 2.19
C VAL A 212 -16.77 16.31 1.28
N GLY A 213 -17.14 17.60 1.19
CA GLY A 213 -18.27 18.02 0.35
C GLY A 213 -19.60 17.33 0.72
N GLY A 214 -19.85 17.12 2.02
CA GLY A 214 -21.05 16.45 2.53
C GLY A 214 -21.10 14.94 2.29
N LYS A 215 -19.97 14.31 1.94
CA LYS A 215 -19.86 12.87 1.69
C LYS A 215 -18.84 12.24 2.64
N GLU A 216 -19.20 11.10 3.23
CA GLU A 216 -18.26 10.32 4.02
C GLU A 216 -17.18 9.72 3.10
N VAL A 217 -15.92 9.98 3.46
CA VAL A 217 -14.71 9.40 2.89
C VAL A 217 -14.08 8.51 3.95
N ARG A 218 -13.55 7.37 3.52
CA ARG A 218 -12.91 6.37 4.37
C ARG A 218 -11.48 6.15 3.88
N MET A 219 -10.60 5.90 4.84
CA MET A 219 -9.19 5.66 4.59
C MET A 219 -8.71 4.54 5.49
N VAL A 220 -7.89 3.65 4.93
CA VAL A 220 -7.16 2.62 5.67
C VAL A 220 -5.67 2.74 5.38
N GLY A 221 -4.86 2.55 6.40
CA GLY A 221 -3.40 2.49 6.30
C GLY A 221 -2.87 1.20 6.92
N ILE A 222 -1.94 0.55 6.22
CA ILE A 222 -1.13 -0.53 6.75
C ILE A 222 0.32 -0.09 6.64
N ASP A 223 1.10 -0.26 7.70
CA ASP A 223 2.54 -0.16 7.62
C ASP A 223 3.24 -1.30 8.36
N LYS A 224 4.54 -1.40 8.15
CA LYS A 224 5.42 -2.30 8.90
C LYS A 224 6.79 -1.68 9.04
N GLY A 225 7.48 -2.12 10.08
CA GLY A 225 8.79 -1.64 10.40
C GLY A 225 9.00 -1.67 11.91
N ALA A 226 10.00 -2.44 12.34
CA ALA A 226 10.38 -2.56 13.75
C ALA A 226 11.92 -2.58 13.93
N GLY A 227 12.66 -3.04 12.92
CA GLY A 227 14.12 -2.93 12.85
C GLY A 227 14.56 -2.37 11.49
N MET A 228 15.77 -1.81 11.42
CA MET A 228 16.24 -1.00 10.26
C MET A 228 15.30 0.16 9.92
N ILE A 229 14.79 0.87 10.95
CA ILE A 229 13.82 1.96 10.81
C ILE A 229 14.44 3.33 11.08
N HIS A 230 14.72 4.05 10.00
CA HIS A 230 14.98 5.49 9.95
C HIS A 230 14.54 6.17 8.60
N PRO A 231 13.26 6.28 8.19
CA PRO A 231 12.87 6.31 6.75
C PRO A 231 13.33 7.49 5.89
N ASN A 232 14.24 7.25 4.93
CA ASN A 232 14.59 8.19 3.85
C ASN A 232 13.66 8.03 2.64
N MET A 233 12.51 8.68 2.72
CA MET A 233 11.80 9.09 1.50
C MET A 233 12.20 10.54 1.09
N GLY A 234 12.99 11.20 1.97
CA GLY A 234 14.01 12.29 1.90
C GLY A 234 14.91 12.21 3.19
N PRO A 235 16.18 12.69 3.25
CA PRO A 235 17.31 12.13 4.06
C PRO A 235 17.15 12.07 5.60
N PRO A 236 17.75 11.08 6.36
CA PRO A 236 18.40 9.77 6.06
C PRO A 236 17.51 8.50 6.39
N HIS A 237 18.02 7.25 6.15
CA HIS A 237 17.50 5.89 5.66
C HIS A 237 16.68 4.81 6.47
N ALA A 238 15.56 4.22 5.93
CA ALA A 238 14.89 2.98 6.44
C ALA A 238 14.30 2.05 5.38
N THR A 239 14.03 0.82 5.81
CA THR A 239 13.02 -0.10 5.26
C THR A 239 11.65 0.10 5.94
N LEU A 240 10.86 1.06 5.46
CA LEU A 240 9.44 1.19 5.79
C LEU A 240 8.63 0.70 4.58
N LEU A 241 7.79 -0.31 4.76
CA LEU A 241 6.70 -0.57 3.82
C LEU A 241 5.42 -0.01 4.40
N GLY A 242 4.60 0.58 3.54
CA GLY A 242 3.31 1.08 3.93
C GLY A 242 2.43 1.36 2.73
N MET A 243 1.12 1.23 2.93
CA MET A 243 0.10 1.52 1.95
C MET A 243 -1.01 2.34 2.62
N ILE A 244 -1.66 3.20 1.83
CA ILE A 244 -2.91 3.85 2.18
C ILE A 244 -3.92 3.55 1.07
N ALA A 245 -5.16 3.24 1.41
CA ALA A 245 -6.25 3.10 0.46
C ALA A 245 -7.42 3.98 0.91
N THR A 246 -8.08 4.63 -0.02
CA THR A 246 -9.22 5.51 0.25
C THR A 246 -10.25 5.44 -0.86
N ASP A 247 -11.52 5.67 -0.52
CA ASP A 247 -12.62 5.81 -1.47
C ASP A 247 -12.89 7.27 -1.89
N ALA A 248 -11.98 8.19 -1.52
CA ALA A 248 -11.97 9.55 -2.03
C ALA A 248 -11.83 9.58 -3.57
N ALA A 249 -12.25 10.67 -4.20
CA ALA A 249 -11.98 10.91 -5.61
C ALA A 249 -10.74 11.83 -5.75
N VAL A 250 -9.55 11.23 -5.92
CA VAL A 250 -8.29 11.97 -6.03
C VAL A 250 -7.57 11.59 -7.33
N THR A 251 -7.05 12.60 -8.03
CA THR A 251 -6.29 12.37 -9.27
C THR A 251 -4.90 11.80 -8.97
N PRO A 252 -4.27 11.05 -9.91
CA PRO A 252 -2.93 10.54 -9.70
C PRO A 252 -1.89 11.62 -9.39
N ALA A 253 -1.99 12.78 -10.04
CA ALA A 253 -1.09 13.92 -9.79
C ALA A 253 -1.22 14.44 -8.36
N SER A 254 -2.44 14.67 -7.89
CA SER A 254 -2.69 15.15 -6.52
C SER A 254 -2.26 14.13 -5.46
N LEU A 255 -2.38 12.83 -5.72
CA LEU A 255 -1.84 11.78 -4.83
C LEU A 255 -0.31 11.84 -4.77
N GLN A 256 0.35 12.04 -5.90
CA GLN A 256 1.81 12.14 -5.95
C GLN A 256 2.32 13.41 -5.24
N ASP A 257 1.61 14.53 -5.37
CA ASP A 257 1.91 15.76 -4.64
C ASP A 257 1.79 15.54 -3.14
N ALA A 258 0.69 14.93 -2.67
CA ALA A 258 0.49 14.60 -1.25
C ALA A 258 1.61 13.71 -0.66
N LEU A 259 2.26 12.89 -1.48
CA LEU A 259 3.39 12.05 -1.09
C LEU A 259 4.75 12.76 -1.08
N THR A 260 4.87 13.88 -1.80
CA THR A 260 6.16 14.54 -2.07
C THR A 260 6.34 15.86 -1.34
N VAL A 261 5.29 16.41 -0.70
CA VAL A 261 5.41 17.62 0.13
C VAL A 261 6.46 17.43 1.23
N PRO A 262 7.51 18.30 1.30
CA PRO A 262 8.46 18.30 2.40
C PRO A 262 7.74 18.56 3.72
N ARG A 263 7.80 17.61 4.65
CA ARG A 263 7.26 17.79 6.00
C ARG A 263 8.21 18.64 6.85
N HIS A 264 8.27 19.94 6.57
CA HIS A 264 8.66 20.90 7.61
C HIS A 264 7.43 21.23 8.45
N VAL A 265 7.13 20.35 9.40
CA VAL A 265 6.32 20.76 10.56
C VAL A 265 7.32 21.31 11.57
N GLN A 266 7.63 22.60 11.48
CA GLN A 266 8.05 23.30 12.69
C GLN A 266 6.84 23.23 13.62
N SER A 267 6.93 22.44 14.70
CA SER A 267 6.07 22.69 15.84
C SER A 267 6.32 24.15 16.23
N PRO A 268 5.29 24.99 16.42
CA PRO A 268 5.52 26.24 17.13
C PRO A 268 6.16 25.85 18.47
N ALA A 269 7.32 26.44 18.74
CA ALA A 269 7.95 26.33 20.04
C ALA A 269 6.94 26.86 21.07
N VAL A 270 6.57 26.00 22.01
CA VAL A 270 6.00 26.41 23.29
C VAL A 270 7.11 26.27 24.32
#